data_AF-A0A1I3SY51-F1
#
_entry.id   AF-A0A1I3SY51-F1
#
_cell.length_a   1.000
_cell.length_b   1.000
_cell.length_c   1.000
_cell.angle_alpha   90.00
_cell.angle_beta   90.00
_cell.angle_gamma   90.00
#
_symmetry.space_group_name_H-M   'P 1'
#
loop_
_entity.id
_entity.type
_entity.pdbx_description
1 polymer ?
#
loop_
_entity_poly.entity_id
_entity_poly.type
_entity_poly.pdbx_seq_one_letter_code
_entity_poly.pdbx_strand_id
1 'polypeptide(L)'
;MARVKAHDTFPQYRVKVGVMPEFSGARTISQEEPLGAKDTVNKQFVLSWTPIPQSEQVFKDGMFMMRGAAKDYVINGKTIVFAEAPSDKAVIAITYRTMDQP
;
A
#
# COMPACT_ATOMS: atom_id res chain seq x y z
N MET A 1 38.12 -49.16 -10.61
CA MET A 1 37.20 -48.41 -9.73
C MET A 1 36.67 -47.22 -10.53
N ALA A 2 35.38 -47.19 -10.87
CA ALA A 2 34.82 -46.10 -11.67
C ALA A 2 34.51 -44.89 -10.76
N ARG A 3 35.04 -43.71 -11.10
CA ARG A 3 34.79 -42.47 -10.36
C ARG A 3 33.66 -41.72 -11.05
N VAL A 4 32.48 -41.70 -10.42
CA VAL A 4 31.35 -40.88 -10.88
C VAL A 4 31.74 -39.41 -10.70
N LYS A 5 31.80 -38.65 -11.79
CA LYS A 5 31.91 -37.18 -11.76
C LYS A 5 30.51 -36.60 -11.95
N ALA A 6 30.11 -35.67 -11.08
CA ALA A 6 28.92 -34.88 -11.31
C ALA A 6 29.10 -34.06 -12.59
N HIS A 7 28.06 -34.00 -13.42
CA HIS A 7 28.03 -33.17 -14.63
C HIS A 7 27.97 -31.69 -14.20
N ASP A 8 28.66 -30.80 -14.93
CA ASP A 8 28.86 -29.38 -14.55
C ASP A 8 27.55 -28.58 -14.34
N THR A 9 26.42 -29.13 -14.77
CA THR A 9 25.09 -28.52 -14.61
C THR A 9 24.20 -29.19 -13.56
N PHE A 10 24.66 -30.19 -12.79
CA PHE A 10 23.86 -30.79 -11.72
C PHE A 10 24.26 -30.26 -10.32
N PRO A 11 23.30 -29.99 -9.42
CA PRO A 11 21.85 -30.06 -9.60
C PRO A 11 21.30 -28.72 -10.10
N GLN A 12 20.63 -28.71 -11.26
CA GLN A 12 19.73 -27.62 -11.63
C GLN A 12 18.49 -27.66 -10.73
N TYR A 13 18.65 -27.42 -9.42
CA TYR A 13 17.51 -26.79 -8.75
C TYR A 13 17.36 -25.43 -9.41
N ARG A 14 16.14 -25.13 -9.83
CA ARG A 14 15.78 -23.84 -10.42
C ARG A 14 16.00 -22.77 -9.36
N VAL A 15 17.24 -22.29 -9.22
CA VAL A 15 17.52 -21.09 -8.43
C VAL A 15 16.76 -19.98 -9.13
N LYS A 16 15.86 -19.32 -8.41
CA LYS A 16 15.13 -18.18 -8.97
C LYS A 16 16.16 -17.06 -9.16
N VAL A 17 16.77 -16.99 -10.34
CA VAL A 17 17.67 -15.90 -10.72
C VAL A 17 16.80 -14.67 -10.95
N GLY A 18 16.86 -13.73 -10.00
CA GLY A 18 16.11 -12.49 -10.00
C GLY A 18 15.60 -12.13 -8.61
N VAL A 19 15.49 -10.83 -8.33
CA VAL A 19 14.71 -10.36 -7.18
C VAL A 19 13.31 -10.94 -7.32
N MET A 20 12.89 -11.76 -6.35
CA MET A 20 11.52 -12.24 -6.29
C MET A 20 10.62 -11.01 -6.15
N PRO A 21 9.72 -10.72 -7.12
CA PRO A 21 8.99 -9.45 -7.09
C PRO A 21 8.01 -9.31 -5.91
N GLU A 22 7.73 -10.40 -5.18
CA GLU A 22 6.57 -10.43 -4.26
C GLU A 22 6.79 -11.16 -2.93
N PHE A 23 8.02 -11.19 -2.39
CA PHE A 23 8.21 -11.49 -0.94
C PHE A 23 8.91 -10.34 -0.20
N SER A 24 9.01 -9.16 -0.81
CA SER A 24 9.79 -8.03 -0.30
C SER A 24 9.07 -7.29 0.84
N GLY A 25 9.10 -7.81 2.06
CA GLY A 25 8.91 -7.01 3.29
C GLY A 25 7.66 -6.11 3.34
N ALA A 26 6.62 -6.40 2.56
CA ALA A 26 5.48 -5.51 2.42
C ALA A 26 4.70 -5.52 3.72
N ARG A 27 4.75 -4.41 4.45
CA ARG A 27 4.04 -4.24 5.71
C ARG A 27 2.62 -3.82 5.40
N THR A 28 1.66 -4.50 6.04
CA THR A 28 0.27 -4.03 6.02
C THR A 28 0.06 -3.09 7.19
N ILE A 29 -0.38 -1.88 6.89
CA ILE A 29 -0.82 -0.89 7.87
C ILE A 29 -2.34 -0.93 7.86
N SER A 30 -2.93 -1.10 9.03
CA SER A 30 -4.39 -1.19 9.20
C SER A 30 -4.86 -0.04 10.06
N GLN A 31 -6.03 0.52 9.71
CA GLN A 31 -6.71 1.57 10.46
C GLN A 31 -5.83 2.79 10.76
N GLU A 32 -5.00 3.20 9.81
CA GLU A 32 -4.28 4.47 9.95
C GLU A 32 -5.26 5.63 9.80
N GLU A 33 -5.20 6.57 10.76
CA GLU A 33 -5.85 7.86 10.65
C GLU A 33 -4.87 8.86 10.02
N PRO A 34 -5.20 9.45 8.87
CA PRO A 34 -4.28 10.35 8.19
C PRO A 34 -4.21 11.70 8.90
N LEU A 35 -3.06 12.35 8.83
CA LEU A 35 -2.84 13.67 9.42
C LEU A 35 -3.50 14.75 8.55
N GLY A 36 -4.33 15.58 9.18
CA GLY A 36 -4.99 16.71 8.53
C GLY A 36 -6.09 17.27 9.42
N ALA A 37 -6.27 18.59 9.40
CA ALA A 37 -7.35 19.23 10.15
C ALA A 37 -8.69 18.95 9.46
N LYS A 38 -9.66 18.40 10.18
CA LYS A 38 -10.98 18.04 9.67
C LYS A 38 -11.90 19.27 9.80
N ASP A 39 -11.68 20.31 9.01
CA ASP A 39 -12.42 21.58 9.19
C ASP A 39 -13.59 21.74 8.21
N THR A 40 -14.12 20.63 7.65
CA THR A 40 -15.17 20.64 6.59
C THR A 40 -14.75 21.34 5.28
N VAL A 41 -13.56 21.93 5.22
CA VAL A 41 -12.97 22.60 4.05
C VAL A 41 -11.75 21.83 3.54
N ASN A 42 -10.97 21.24 4.44
CA ASN A 42 -9.76 20.52 4.07
C ASN A 42 -10.09 19.18 3.43
N LYS A 43 -9.66 19.04 2.18
CA LYS A 43 -9.82 17.81 1.39
C LYS A 43 -8.55 16.98 1.32
N GLN A 44 -7.42 17.55 1.73
CA GLN A 44 -6.11 16.94 1.63
C GLN A 44 -5.69 16.39 2.97
N PHE A 45 -5.30 15.12 2.98
CA PHE A 45 -4.85 14.39 4.15
C PHE A 45 -3.55 13.68 3.82
N VAL A 46 -2.62 13.63 4.77
CA VAL A 46 -1.29 13.08 4.58
C VAL A 46 -1.15 11.79 5.39
N LEU A 47 -0.76 10.72 4.70
CA LEU A 47 -0.39 9.44 5.29
C LEU A 47 1.05 9.48 5.82
N SER A 48 1.32 8.66 6.84
CA SER A 48 2.67 8.52 7.40
C SER A 48 3.62 7.84 6.40
N TRP A 49 3.12 6.83 5.68
CA TRP A 49 3.90 6.02 4.74
C TRP A 49 3.36 6.10 3.32
N THR A 50 4.23 5.80 2.35
CA THR A 50 3.81 5.75 0.94
C THR A 50 3.10 4.41 0.70
N PRO A 51 1.82 4.41 0.32
CA PRO A 51 1.12 3.20 -0.04
C PRO A 51 1.57 2.67 -1.40
N ILE A 52 1.51 1.35 -1.54
CA ILE A 52 1.63 0.69 -2.84
C ILE A 52 0.34 0.99 -3.62
N PRO A 53 0.44 1.47 -4.87
CA PRO A 53 -0.73 1.79 -5.68
C PRO A 53 -1.72 0.63 -5.75
N GLN A 54 -3.02 0.93 -5.61
CA GLN A 54 -4.13 -0.04 -5.67
C GLN A 54 -4.20 -1.03 -4.50
N SER A 55 -3.35 -0.89 -3.48
CA SER A 55 -3.46 -1.68 -2.25
C SER A 55 -4.31 -1.02 -1.17
N GLU A 56 -4.75 0.22 -1.39
CA GLU A 56 -5.38 1.05 -0.36
C GLU A 56 -6.89 0.80 -0.27
N GLN A 57 -7.38 0.75 0.95
CA GLN A 57 -8.79 0.72 1.30
C GLN A 57 -9.07 1.90 2.22
N VAL A 58 -9.93 2.81 1.77
CA VAL A 58 -10.29 4.02 2.51
C VAL A 58 -11.71 3.89 3.01
N PHE A 59 -11.89 4.11 4.31
CA PHE A 59 -13.19 4.12 4.97
C PHE A 59 -13.42 5.50 5.58
N LYS A 60 -14.56 6.11 5.25
CA LYS A 60 -15.05 7.37 5.85
C LYS A 60 -16.34 7.03 6.58
N ASP A 61 -16.37 7.23 7.89
CA ASP A 61 -17.52 6.93 8.77
C ASP A 61 -18.05 5.49 8.62
N GLY A 62 -17.14 4.54 8.35
CA GLY A 62 -17.47 3.13 8.10
C GLY A 62 -17.93 2.82 6.67
N MET A 63 -18.10 3.82 5.80
CA MET A 63 -18.41 3.63 4.39
C MET A 63 -17.14 3.46 3.56
N PHE A 64 -17.11 2.42 2.73
CA PHE A 64 -16.01 2.17 1.79
C PHE A 64 -16.06 3.19 0.64
N MET A 65 -14.93 3.85 0.38
CA MET A 65 -14.80 4.88 -0.66
C MET A 65 -14.19 4.29 -1.94
N MET A 66 -14.60 4.79 -3.10
CA MET A 66 -14.05 4.37 -4.38
C MET A 66 -12.94 5.31 -4.89
N ARG A 67 -11.82 4.72 -5.32
CA ARG A 67 -10.70 5.43 -5.93
C ARG A 67 -11.06 5.99 -7.31
N GLY A 68 -10.83 7.27 -7.52
CA GLY A 68 -10.93 7.95 -8.83
C GLY A 68 -11.17 9.45 -8.70
N ALA A 69 -10.67 10.24 -9.67
CA ALA A 69 -10.85 11.69 -9.70
C ALA A 69 -12.33 12.11 -9.88
N ALA A 70 -13.13 11.26 -10.51
CA ALA A 70 -14.58 11.43 -10.65
C ALA A 70 -15.39 10.59 -9.65
N LYS A 71 -14.73 10.01 -8.63
CA LYS A 71 -15.35 9.21 -7.57
C LYS A 71 -15.14 9.93 -6.23
N ASP A 72 -14.72 9.21 -5.20
CA ASP A 72 -14.70 9.73 -3.83
C ASP A 72 -13.34 10.28 -3.42
N TYR A 73 -12.25 9.66 -3.87
CA TYR A 73 -10.89 10.10 -3.52
C TYR A 73 -9.84 9.78 -4.58
N VAL A 74 -8.78 10.57 -4.57
CA VAL A 74 -7.54 10.35 -5.32
C VAL A 74 -6.39 10.25 -4.34
N ILE A 75 -5.45 9.36 -4.62
CA ILE A 75 -4.23 9.22 -3.83
C ILE A 75 -3.01 9.42 -4.73
N ASN A 76 -2.13 10.32 -4.31
CA ASN A 76 -0.89 10.67 -5.00
C ASN A 76 0.27 10.56 -4.00
N GLY A 77 0.97 9.43 -4.03
CA GLY A 77 1.99 9.12 -3.04
C GLY A 77 1.38 9.06 -1.64
N LYS A 78 1.89 9.90 -0.72
CA LYS A 78 1.40 9.97 0.66
C LYS A 78 0.14 10.83 0.83
N THR A 79 -0.24 11.63 -0.17
CA THR A 79 -1.35 12.57 -0.03
C THR A 79 -2.63 12.00 -0.62
N ILE A 80 -3.67 11.95 0.19
CA ILE A 80 -5.03 11.63 -0.20
C ILE A 80 -5.81 12.92 -0.36
N VAL A 81 -6.51 13.04 -1.48
CA VAL A 81 -7.39 14.16 -1.78
C VAL A 81 -8.80 13.59 -1.94
N PHE A 82 -9.70 13.93 -1.02
CA PHE A 82 -11.11 13.59 -1.15
C PHE A 82 -11.81 14.58 -2.09
N ALA A 83 -12.80 14.09 -2.85
CA ALA A 83 -13.64 14.94 -3.68
C ALA A 83 -14.53 15.84 -2.81
N GLU A 84 -15.10 15.26 -1.76
CA GLU A 84 -15.91 15.93 -0.75
C GLU A 84 -15.15 16.02 0.57
N ALA A 85 -15.18 17.20 1.20
CA ALA A 85 -14.53 17.38 2.50
C ALA A 85 -15.28 16.55 3.56
N PRO A 86 -14.57 15.80 4.41
CA PRO A 86 -15.18 15.08 5.50
C PRO A 86 -15.70 16.05 6.59
N SER A 87 -16.75 15.64 7.29
CA SER A 87 -17.29 16.41 8.42
C SER A 87 -16.26 16.50 9.54
N ASP A 88 -16.40 17.51 10.40
CA ASP A 88 -15.47 17.79 11.51
C ASP A 88 -15.23 16.59 12.44
N LYS A 89 -16.28 15.80 12.65
CA LYS A 89 -16.26 14.59 13.49
C LYS A 89 -16.10 13.29 12.70
N ALA A 90 -15.81 13.37 11.41
CA ALA A 90 -15.72 12.18 10.58
C ALA A 90 -14.51 11.32 10.97
N VAL A 91 -14.71 10.01 11.00
CA VAL A 91 -13.65 9.02 11.22
C VAL A 91 -13.15 8.55 9.87
N ILE A 92 -11.86 8.75 9.61
CA ILE A 92 -11.21 8.32 8.37
C ILE A 92 -10.21 7.25 8.75
N ALA A 93 -10.47 6.03 8.33
CA ALA A 93 -9.61 4.89 8.56
C ALA A 93 -9.10 4.36 7.22
N ILE A 94 -7.80 4.17 7.12
CA ILE A 94 -7.16 3.75 5.88
C ILE A 94 -6.31 2.52 6.15
N THR A 95 -6.48 1.52 5.29
CA THR A 95 -5.70 0.28 5.33
C THR A 95 -4.95 0.15 4.02
N TYR A 96 -3.64 -0.07 4.07
CA TYR A 96 -2.82 -0.15 2.87
C TYR A 96 -1.57 -0.97 3.11
N ARG A 97 -0.90 -1.35 2.01
CA ARG A 97 0.40 -2.02 2.06
C ARG A 97 1.50 -1.04 1.70
N THR A 98 2.62 -1.08 2.42
CA THR A 98 3.80 -0.26 2.16
C THR A 98 5.06 -1.13 2.06
N MET A 99 6.03 -0.69 1.27
CA MET A 99 7.35 -1.33 1.13
C MET A 99 8.45 -0.60 1.91
N ASP A 100 8.12 0.50 2.58
CA ASP A 100 9.09 1.31 3.31
C ASP A 100 9.53 0.62 4.61
N GLN A 101 10.84 0.64 4.89
CA GLN A 101 11.39 0.13 6.16
C GLN A 101 11.42 1.26 7.20
N PRO A 102 11.18 0.97 8.50
CA PRO A 102 11.10 1.98 9.55
C PRO A 102 12.43 2.72 9.79
#